data_AF-A0A9E5RUN9-F1
#
_entry.id   AF-A0A9E5RUN9-F1
#
_cell.length_a   1.000
_cell.length_b   1.000
_cell.length_c   1.000
_cell.angle_alpha   90.00
_cell.angle_beta   90.00
_cell.angle_gamma   90.00
#
_symmetry.space_group_name_H-M   'P 1'
#
loop_
_entity.id
_entity.type
_entity.pdbx_description
1 polymer ?
#
loop_
_entity_poly.entity_id
_entity_poly.type
_entity_poly.pdbx_seq_one_letter_code
_entity_poly.pdbx_strand_id
1 'polypeptide(L)'
;MYYLPKITCIYVISLTLVFAGCSSVTRSQSAKEVQNGLRLVIEVQTTPSVPKVSEKDLAAVKRVVENRIQRMGISPATVKIQGENQILLLLSGVKDSKQVTRVLVGGGKLEMKEQKIGTENQFSSLLANGSQLIEEQDKLRKNPSLNRNAIAKNTQALQKNNLAISQVFKTTNPPLTSNNIKDAFSQKQTQDDFLRTVIPQSNQPIQGNDKWEIAIKFDEQGSRTFAQLTKSLAGTGRGIGIFIDDKLISHPVVGVEYAKNGITGGSAVITGNFTAEKAKNIALQLPTGTLPLPLKMIESTSIKPVK
;
A
#
# COMPACT_ATOMS: atom_id res chain seq x y z
N MET A 1 -95.61 -35.17 -23.39
CA MET A 1 -95.73 -34.71 -24.79
C MET A 1 -94.42 -34.02 -25.17
N TYR A 2 -93.72 -34.55 -26.19
CA TYR A 2 -92.66 -33.93 -27.04
C TYR A 2 -91.39 -33.34 -26.37
N TYR A 3 -90.16 -33.37 -26.92
CA TYR A 3 -89.44 -34.10 -27.98
C TYR A 3 -87.95 -33.66 -27.86
N LEU A 4 -87.03 -34.52 -28.30
CA LEU A 4 -85.55 -34.38 -28.38
C LEU A 4 -85.09 -33.25 -29.37
N PRO A 5 -83.81 -32.76 -29.38
CA PRO A 5 -82.69 -33.54 -29.93
C PRO A 5 -81.26 -33.32 -29.36
N LYS A 6 -80.38 -34.20 -29.87
CA LYS A 6 -78.98 -34.52 -29.55
C LYS A 6 -77.97 -33.50 -30.10
N ILE A 7 -76.82 -33.36 -29.42
CA ILE A 7 -75.53 -33.00 -30.05
C ILE A 7 -74.42 -33.93 -29.52
N THR A 8 -73.72 -34.52 -30.49
CA THR A 8 -72.64 -35.50 -30.42
C THR A 8 -71.29 -34.79 -30.32
N CYS A 9 -70.32 -35.24 -29.51
CA CYS A 9 -68.89 -34.91 -29.68
C CYS A 9 -67.93 -35.91 -28.98
N ILE A 10 -67.43 -36.84 -29.80
CA ILE A 10 -66.02 -37.24 -30.04
C ILE A 10 -65.03 -37.34 -28.85
N TYR A 11 -64.50 -38.56 -28.69
CA TYR A 11 -63.33 -39.00 -27.91
C TYR A 11 -61.99 -38.45 -28.43
N VAL A 12 -61.05 -38.10 -27.53
CA VAL A 12 -59.59 -38.31 -27.75
C VAL A 12 -58.90 -38.61 -26.41
N ILE A 13 -58.42 -39.85 -26.27
CA ILE A 13 -57.48 -40.29 -25.22
C ILE A 13 -56.08 -39.84 -25.68
N SER A 14 -55.39 -39.00 -24.90
CA SER A 14 -53.97 -38.71 -25.12
C SER A 14 -53.13 -39.33 -24.01
N LEU A 15 -52.30 -40.29 -24.42
CA LEU A 15 -51.32 -41.02 -23.63
C LEU A 15 -50.04 -40.18 -23.54
N THR A 16 -49.76 -39.55 -22.40
CA THR A 16 -48.47 -38.89 -22.18
C THR A 16 -47.51 -39.79 -21.43
N LEU A 17 -46.51 -40.33 -22.15
CA LEU A 17 -45.32 -40.98 -21.61
C LEU A 17 -44.54 -39.98 -20.73
N VAL A 18 -44.43 -40.26 -19.44
CA VAL A 18 -43.52 -39.54 -18.54
C VAL A 18 -42.13 -40.15 -18.68
N PHE A 19 -41.23 -39.47 -19.40
CA PHE A 19 -39.80 -39.74 -19.35
C PHE A 19 -39.25 -39.24 -18.02
N ALA A 20 -38.90 -40.16 -17.13
CA ALA A 20 -38.14 -39.87 -15.91
C ALA A 20 -36.69 -39.48 -16.31
N GLY A 21 -36.46 -38.19 -16.52
CA GLY A 21 -35.13 -37.62 -16.68
C GLY A 21 -34.33 -37.69 -15.38
N CYS A 22 -33.49 -38.72 -15.26
CA CYS A 22 -32.50 -38.82 -14.20
C CYS A 22 -31.48 -37.68 -14.34
N SER A 23 -31.66 -36.63 -13.56
CA SER A 23 -30.74 -35.49 -13.52
C SER A 23 -29.54 -35.88 -12.66
N SER A 24 -28.49 -36.43 -13.27
CA SER A 24 -27.20 -36.61 -12.61
C SER A 24 -26.61 -35.23 -12.32
N VAL A 25 -26.88 -34.73 -11.11
CA VAL A 25 -26.15 -33.61 -10.50
C VAL A 25 -24.71 -34.08 -10.30
N THR A 26 -23.84 -33.74 -11.26
CA THR A 26 -22.40 -33.85 -11.08
C THR A 26 -22.00 -32.88 -9.97
N ARG A 27 -21.85 -33.45 -8.77
CA ARG A 27 -21.16 -32.80 -7.66
C ARG A 27 -19.73 -32.51 -8.13
N SER A 28 -19.50 -31.28 -8.56
CA SER A 28 -18.15 -30.76 -8.80
C SER A 28 -17.35 -30.96 -7.51
N GLN A 29 -16.49 -31.97 -7.48
CA GLN A 29 -15.44 -32.05 -6.48
C GLN A 29 -14.52 -30.88 -6.81
N SER A 30 -14.70 -29.75 -6.12
CA SER A 30 -13.65 -28.73 -6.04
C SER A 30 -12.38 -29.46 -5.63
N ALA A 31 -11.40 -29.49 -6.52
CA ALA A 31 -10.04 -29.87 -6.16
C ALA A 31 -9.70 -29.10 -4.88
N LYS A 32 -9.42 -29.83 -3.80
CA LYS A 32 -9.04 -29.26 -2.52
C LYS A 32 -7.78 -28.44 -2.77
N GLU A 33 -7.93 -27.13 -2.97
CA GLU A 33 -6.80 -26.25 -3.21
C GLU A 33 -5.89 -26.41 -1.99
N VAL A 34 -4.68 -26.91 -2.23
CA VAL A 34 -3.67 -27.16 -1.21
C VAL A 34 -3.27 -25.80 -0.65
N GLN A 35 -3.96 -25.34 0.39
CA GLN A 35 -3.68 -24.04 0.99
C GLN A 35 -2.34 -24.10 1.72
N ASN A 36 -1.30 -23.55 1.10
CA ASN A 36 -0.03 -23.32 1.79
C ASN A 36 -0.28 -22.43 3.01
N GLY A 37 0.08 -22.93 4.18
CA GLY A 37 0.05 -22.18 5.43
C GLY A 37 1.38 -21.48 5.67
N LEU A 38 1.38 -20.43 6.47
CA LEU A 38 2.56 -19.69 6.89
C LEU A 38 2.46 -19.42 8.39
N ARG A 39 3.44 -19.92 9.14
CA ARG A 39 3.63 -19.59 10.55
C ARG A 39 4.70 -18.53 10.67
N LEU A 40 4.36 -17.41 11.29
CA LEU A 40 5.29 -16.31 11.57
C LEU A 40 5.35 -16.05 13.07
N VAL A 41 6.56 -15.77 13.56
CA VAL A 41 6.77 -15.20 14.90
C VAL A 41 7.46 -13.86 14.73
N ILE A 42 6.78 -12.81 15.17
CA ILE A 42 7.26 -11.43 15.07
C ILE A 42 7.47 -10.88 16.48
N GLU A 43 8.63 -10.29 16.72
CA GLU A 43 8.96 -9.63 17.98
C GLU A 43 8.79 -8.11 17.86
N VAL A 44 8.05 -7.53 18.79
CA VAL A 44 7.90 -6.09 18.96
C VAL A 44 9.14 -5.54 19.68
N GLN A 45 9.84 -4.64 19.00
CA GLN A 45 11.09 -4.06 19.50
C GLN A 45 10.80 -2.80 20.34
N THR A 46 11.66 -2.54 21.32
CA THR A 46 11.65 -1.30 22.09
C THR A 46 12.31 -0.17 21.31
N THR A 47 12.10 1.06 21.77
CA THR A 47 12.80 2.25 21.26
C THR A 47 13.33 3.06 22.44
N PRO A 48 14.25 4.02 22.24
CA PRO A 48 14.68 4.91 23.34
C PRO A 48 13.51 5.62 24.03
N SER A 49 12.46 5.94 23.28
CA SER A 49 11.24 6.58 23.81
C SER A 49 10.26 5.60 24.47
N VAL A 50 10.37 4.30 24.16
CA VAL A 50 9.52 3.22 24.69
C VAL A 50 10.42 2.08 25.14
N PRO A 51 11.05 2.18 26.32
CA PRO A 51 12.06 1.22 26.78
C PRO A 51 11.48 -0.12 27.20
N LYS A 52 10.15 -0.20 27.41
CA LYS A 52 9.43 -1.43 27.73
C LYS A 52 8.15 -1.49 26.91
N VAL A 53 7.88 -2.63 26.29
CA VAL A 53 6.64 -2.89 25.55
C VAL A 53 5.50 -3.14 26.54
N SER A 54 4.41 -2.38 26.43
CA SER A 54 3.20 -2.59 27.23
C SER A 54 2.16 -3.43 26.50
N GLU A 55 1.16 -3.95 27.24
CA GLU A 55 0.01 -4.65 26.63
C GLU A 55 -0.75 -3.77 25.63
N LYS A 56 -0.84 -2.46 25.90
CA LYS A 56 -1.46 -1.49 24.99
C LYS A 56 -0.68 -1.38 23.69
N ASP A 57 0.64 -1.41 23.75
CA ASP A 57 1.50 -1.37 22.56
C ASP A 57 1.31 -2.64 21.73
N LEU A 58 1.30 -3.81 22.38
CA LEU A 58 1.03 -5.08 21.72
C LEU A 58 -0.34 -5.12 21.06
N ALA A 59 -1.38 -4.63 21.73
CA ALA A 59 -2.72 -4.54 21.17
C ALA A 59 -2.76 -3.61 19.95
N ALA A 60 -2.07 -2.46 20.02
CA ALA A 60 -1.97 -1.53 18.90
C ALA A 60 -1.23 -2.13 17.70
N VAL A 61 -0.11 -2.81 17.93
CA VAL A 61 0.64 -3.54 16.89
C VAL A 61 -0.22 -4.64 16.30
N LYS A 62 -0.84 -5.49 17.14
CA LYS A 62 -1.72 -6.58 16.71
C LYS A 62 -2.82 -6.08 15.79
N ARG A 63 -3.48 -4.97 16.14
CA ARG A 63 -4.53 -4.35 15.32
C ARG A 63 -4.01 -3.92 13.94
N VAL A 64 -2.82 -3.30 13.87
CA VAL A 64 -2.21 -2.91 12.57
C VAL A 64 -1.89 -4.14 11.73
N VAL A 65 -1.33 -5.19 12.36
CA VAL A 65 -1.02 -6.46 11.71
C VAL A 65 -2.29 -7.14 11.17
N GLU A 66 -3.36 -7.21 11.96
CA GLU A 66 -4.66 -7.76 11.54
C GLU A 66 -5.24 -6.98 10.35
N ASN A 67 -5.23 -5.66 10.41
CA ASN A 67 -5.70 -4.81 9.31
C ASN A 67 -4.91 -5.06 8.02
N ARG A 68 -3.59 -5.25 8.11
CA ARG A 68 -2.73 -5.56 6.94
C ARG A 68 -3.03 -6.93 6.35
N ILE A 69 -3.25 -7.94 7.19
CA ILE A 69 -3.64 -9.29 6.75
C ILE A 69 -4.96 -9.25 6.00
N GLN A 70 -5.96 -8.59 6.59
CA GLN A 70 -7.27 -8.40 5.97
C GLN A 70 -7.14 -7.71 4.62
N ARG A 71 -6.33 -6.66 4.54
CA ARG A 71 -6.11 -5.88 3.31
C ARG A 71 -5.37 -6.65 2.23
N MET A 72 -4.54 -7.63 2.62
CA MET A 72 -3.93 -8.58 1.69
C MET A 72 -4.90 -9.67 1.22
N GLY A 73 -6.11 -9.74 1.78
CA GLY A 73 -7.11 -10.76 1.46
C GLY A 73 -6.73 -12.15 2.00
N ILE A 74 -5.89 -12.21 3.02
CA ILE A 74 -5.40 -13.48 3.59
C ILE A 74 -6.42 -13.96 4.64
N SER A 75 -7.08 -15.09 4.34
CA SER A 75 -8.05 -15.72 5.23
C SER A 75 -8.10 -17.24 4.96
N PRO A 76 -8.23 -18.09 6.00
CA PRO A 76 -8.27 -17.75 7.43
C PRO A 76 -6.91 -17.25 7.97
N ALA A 77 -6.95 -16.43 9.01
CA ALA A 77 -5.78 -15.92 9.71
C ALA A 77 -5.99 -15.91 11.23
N THR A 78 -4.99 -16.38 11.97
CA THR A 78 -4.96 -16.30 13.44
C THR A 78 -3.80 -15.40 13.86
N VAL A 79 -4.08 -14.41 14.70
CA VAL A 79 -3.08 -13.51 15.28
C VAL A 79 -3.19 -13.57 16.80
N LYS A 80 -2.12 -14.03 17.47
CA LYS A 80 -2.07 -14.21 18.92
C LYS A 80 -0.85 -13.49 19.49
N ILE A 81 -1.02 -12.83 20.62
CA ILE A 81 0.11 -12.36 21.43
C ILE A 81 0.72 -13.60 22.08
N GLN A 82 2.04 -13.68 22.09
CA GLN A 82 2.83 -14.75 22.68
C GLN A 82 3.92 -14.15 23.57
N GLY A 83 3.99 -14.59 24.83
CA GLY A 83 4.95 -14.04 25.79
C GLY A 83 4.76 -12.55 26.04
N GLU A 84 5.87 -11.85 26.33
CA GLU A 84 5.84 -10.43 26.72
C GLU A 84 5.95 -9.45 25.55
N ASN A 85 6.45 -9.88 24.39
CA ASN A 85 6.72 -8.98 23.26
C ASN A 85 6.54 -9.62 21.87
N GLN A 86 5.96 -10.83 21.76
CA GLN A 86 5.85 -11.53 20.48
C GLN A 86 4.41 -11.63 20.00
N ILE A 87 4.27 -11.74 18.68
CA ILE A 87 3.01 -11.99 17.98
C ILE A 87 3.22 -13.20 17.08
N LEU A 88 2.43 -14.24 17.35
CA LEU A 88 2.31 -15.45 16.55
C LEU A 88 1.21 -15.27 15.51
N LEU A 89 1.55 -15.55 14.25
CA LEU A 89 0.61 -15.53 13.14
C LEU A 89 0.55 -16.90 12.47
N LEU A 90 -0.66 -17.38 12.23
CA LEU A 90 -0.94 -18.55 11.40
C LEU A 90 -1.82 -18.10 10.24
N LEU A 91 -1.26 -18.08 9.05
CA LEU A 91 -1.89 -17.56 7.85
C LEU A 91 -2.12 -18.68 6.85
N SER A 92 -3.29 -18.70 6.22
CA SER A 92 -3.61 -19.64 5.14
C SER A 92 -3.72 -18.93 3.79
N GLY A 93 -3.51 -19.67 2.71
CA GLY A 93 -3.64 -19.12 1.35
C GLY A 93 -2.54 -18.13 0.97
N VAL A 94 -1.38 -18.22 1.62
CA VAL A 94 -0.27 -17.30 1.34
C VAL A 94 0.41 -17.69 0.02
N LYS A 95 0.34 -16.79 -0.96
CA LYS A 95 0.98 -16.94 -2.27
C LYS A 95 2.44 -16.53 -2.27
N ASP A 96 2.76 -15.41 -1.61
CA ASP A 96 4.11 -14.85 -1.51
C ASP A 96 4.42 -14.49 -0.05
N SER A 97 5.17 -15.35 0.64
CA SER A 97 5.56 -15.15 2.04
C SER A 97 6.51 -13.96 2.23
N LYS A 98 7.32 -13.61 1.21
CA LYS A 98 8.24 -12.47 1.27
C LYS A 98 7.49 -11.15 1.15
N GLN A 99 6.47 -11.08 0.30
CA GLN A 99 5.56 -9.94 0.26
C GLN A 99 4.84 -9.78 1.60
N VAL A 100 4.21 -10.84 2.10
CA VAL A 100 3.49 -10.81 3.40
C VAL A 100 4.38 -10.27 4.50
N THR A 101 5.58 -10.84 4.64
CA THR A 101 6.58 -10.40 5.61
C THR A 101 6.85 -8.90 5.51
N ARG A 102 7.18 -8.39 4.30
CA ARG A 102 7.51 -6.97 4.10
C ARG A 102 6.33 -6.05 4.39
N VAL A 103 5.12 -6.44 4.03
CA VAL A 103 3.92 -5.65 4.32
C VAL A 103 3.68 -5.60 5.83
N LEU A 104 3.79 -6.73 6.53
CA LEU A 104 3.56 -6.80 7.97
C LEU A 104 4.58 -6.02 8.80
N VAL A 105 5.88 -6.09 8.47
CA VAL A 105 6.94 -5.41 9.25
C VAL A 105 7.20 -3.96 8.83
N GLY A 106 6.70 -3.50 7.67
CA GLY A 106 6.95 -2.13 7.19
C GLY A 106 6.31 -1.06 8.08
N GLY A 107 6.94 0.11 8.23
CA GLY A 107 6.44 1.15 9.14
C GLY A 107 5.07 1.68 8.74
N GLY A 108 4.89 1.97 7.44
CA GLY A 108 3.64 2.51 6.92
C GLY A 108 3.38 3.95 7.35
N LYS A 109 4.43 4.68 7.76
CA LYS A 109 4.36 6.11 8.09
C LYS A 109 4.46 6.90 6.80
N LEU A 110 3.37 7.53 6.38
CA LEU A 110 3.38 8.54 5.33
C LEU A 110 3.17 9.91 5.96
N GLU A 111 3.91 10.88 5.47
CA GLU A 111 3.72 12.29 5.81
C GLU A 111 3.93 13.16 4.57
N MET A 112 2.96 14.02 4.29
CA MET A 112 3.07 15.05 3.27
C MET A 112 3.45 16.36 3.94
N LYS A 113 4.55 16.96 3.49
CA LYS A 113 5.15 18.16 4.07
C LYS A 113 5.24 19.27 3.04
N GLU A 114 5.18 20.51 3.50
CA GLU A 114 5.38 21.70 2.68
C GLU A 114 6.87 22.04 2.61
N GLN A 115 7.43 22.24 1.43
CA GLN A 115 8.80 22.76 1.31
C GLN A 115 8.88 24.18 1.88
N LYS A 116 9.90 24.48 2.68
CA LYS A 116 10.09 25.82 3.27
C LYS A 116 10.46 26.84 2.19
N ILE A 117 10.11 28.11 2.44
CA ILE A 117 10.47 29.22 1.55
C ILE A 117 11.98 29.46 1.63
N GLY A 118 12.64 29.67 0.49
CA GLY A 118 14.06 29.99 0.42
C GLY A 118 15.00 28.78 0.52
N THR A 119 14.46 27.56 0.54
CA THR A 119 15.27 26.33 0.61
C THR A 119 15.39 25.62 -0.74
N GLU A 120 14.97 26.23 -1.84
CA GLU A 120 14.92 25.64 -3.18
C GLU A 120 16.31 25.24 -3.68
N ASN A 121 17.29 26.14 -3.57
CA ASN A 121 18.68 25.87 -3.95
C ASN A 121 19.29 24.77 -3.08
N GLN A 122 19.11 24.88 -1.76
CA GLN A 122 19.59 23.87 -0.81
C GLN A 122 18.99 22.49 -1.11
N PHE A 123 17.68 22.44 -1.37
CA PHE A 123 16.97 21.21 -1.68
C PHE A 123 17.49 20.59 -2.99
N SER A 124 17.67 21.39 -4.04
CA SER A 124 18.25 20.94 -5.31
C SER A 124 19.65 20.31 -5.12
N SER A 125 20.52 20.95 -4.35
CA SER A 125 21.85 20.40 -4.03
C SER A 125 21.77 19.09 -3.23
N LEU A 126 20.84 18.99 -2.27
CA LEU A 126 20.62 17.76 -1.49
C LEU A 126 20.10 16.61 -2.35
N LEU A 127 19.26 16.88 -3.35
CA LEU A 127 18.81 15.88 -4.31
C LEU A 127 19.96 15.39 -5.20
N ALA A 128 20.79 16.31 -5.70
CA ALA A 128 21.96 15.96 -6.51
C ALA A 128 22.95 15.08 -5.72
N ASN A 129 23.29 15.50 -4.49
CA ASN A 129 24.15 14.72 -3.59
C ASN A 129 23.53 13.34 -3.28
N GLY A 130 22.23 13.31 -2.96
CA GLY A 130 21.51 12.06 -2.72
C GLY A 130 21.58 11.09 -3.89
N SER A 131 21.40 11.57 -5.13
CA SER A 131 21.51 10.76 -6.35
C SER A 131 22.91 10.16 -6.52
N GLN A 132 23.95 10.96 -6.28
CA GLN A 132 25.34 10.50 -6.37
C GLN A 132 25.65 9.40 -5.35
N LEU A 133 25.21 9.61 -4.10
CA LEU A 133 25.39 8.64 -3.03
C LEU A 133 24.63 7.33 -3.31
N ILE A 134 23.45 7.38 -3.94
CA ILE A 134 22.70 6.19 -4.35
C ILE A 134 23.46 5.43 -5.45
N GLU A 135 23.96 6.13 -6.46
CA GLU A 135 24.73 5.51 -7.55
C GLU A 135 26.02 4.85 -7.02
N GLU A 136 26.74 5.53 -6.11
CA GLU A 136 27.89 4.96 -5.42
C GLU A 136 27.49 3.73 -4.59
N GLN A 137 26.37 3.81 -3.88
CA GLN A 137 25.87 2.70 -3.07
C GLN A 137 25.63 1.44 -3.92
N ASP A 138 25.07 1.61 -5.11
CA ASP A 138 24.77 0.52 -6.03
C ASP A 138 26.04 -0.06 -6.66
N LYS A 139 27.03 0.78 -6.97
CA LYS A 139 28.36 0.32 -7.42
C LYS A 139 29.05 -0.52 -6.34
N LEU A 140 29.10 -0.02 -5.10
CA LEU A 140 29.74 -0.71 -3.98
C LEU A 140 29.09 -2.07 -3.67
N ARG A 141 27.75 -2.15 -3.78
CA ARG A 141 26.96 -3.36 -3.54
C ARG A 141 27.16 -4.47 -4.57
N LYS A 142 27.82 -4.20 -5.70
CA LYS A 142 28.22 -5.27 -6.64
C LYS A 142 29.23 -6.24 -6.00
N ASN A 143 30.05 -5.78 -5.05
CA ASN A 143 31.01 -6.61 -4.30
C ASN A 143 30.96 -6.32 -2.79
N PRO A 144 29.91 -6.74 -2.08
CA PRO A 144 29.67 -6.34 -0.69
C PRO A 144 30.77 -6.76 0.29
N SER A 145 31.37 -7.94 0.09
CA SER A 145 32.40 -8.48 0.98
C SER A 145 33.66 -7.63 1.02
N LEU A 146 34.06 -7.07 -0.13
CA LEU A 146 35.24 -6.20 -0.25
C LEU A 146 34.94 -4.76 0.19
N ASN A 147 33.70 -4.32 0.01
CA ASN A 147 33.31 -2.93 0.21
C ASN A 147 32.59 -2.66 1.53
N ARG A 148 32.67 -3.54 2.52
CA ARG A 148 31.87 -3.45 3.76
C ARG A 148 31.97 -2.08 4.44
N ASN A 149 33.19 -1.56 4.62
CA ASN A 149 33.43 -0.28 5.29
C ASN A 149 32.94 0.91 4.44
N ALA A 150 33.18 0.87 3.13
CA ALA A 150 32.72 1.89 2.20
C ALA A 150 31.19 1.95 2.14
N ILE A 151 30.52 0.78 2.11
CA ILE A 151 29.06 0.66 2.17
C ILE A 151 28.53 1.29 3.45
N ALA A 152 29.14 1.00 4.60
CA ALA A 152 28.72 1.57 5.88
C ALA A 152 28.87 3.11 5.90
N LYS A 153 30.01 3.63 5.43
CA LYS A 153 30.27 5.07 5.33
C LYS A 153 29.27 5.77 4.40
N ASN A 154 29.05 5.21 3.21
CA ASN A 154 28.11 5.77 2.24
C ASN A 154 26.66 5.68 2.75
N THR A 155 26.30 4.60 3.45
CA THR A 155 25.00 4.47 4.13
C THR A 155 24.79 5.58 5.16
N GLN A 156 25.82 5.92 5.94
CA GLN A 156 25.76 7.02 6.90
C GLN A 156 25.62 8.38 6.18
N ALA A 157 26.32 8.59 5.07
CA ALA A 157 26.19 9.79 4.25
C ALA A 157 24.77 9.94 3.68
N LEU A 158 24.17 8.86 3.17
CA LEU A 158 22.77 8.83 2.72
C LEU A 158 21.81 9.18 3.85
N GLN A 159 22.02 8.64 5.05
CA GLN A 159 21.19 8.97 6.22
C GLN A 159 21.28 10.45 6.57
N LYS A 160 22.49 11.02 6.63
CA LYS A 160 22.69 12.46 6.86
C LYS A 160 22.01 13.32 5.79
N ASN A 161 22.15 12.95 4.52
CA ASN A 161 21.49 13.65 3.41
C ASN A 161 19.96 13.60 3.54
N ASN A 162 19.39 12.43 3.88
CA ASN A 162 17.95 12.28 4.07
C ASN A 162 17.43 13.12 5.25
N LEU A 163 18.19 13.21 6.35
CA LEU A 163 17.84 14.09 7.47
C LEU A 163 17.85 15.56 7.06
N ALA A 164 18.89 15.99 6.33
CA ALA A 164 18.96 17.35 5.81
C ALA A 164 17.82 17.67 4.83
N ILE A 165 17.44 16.70 3.97
CA ILE A 165 16.25 16.81 3.12
C ILE A 165 15.02 17.02 3.99
N SER A 166 14.79 16.22 5.03
CA SER A 166 13.61 16.38 5.89
C SER A 166 13.53 17.77 6.54
N GLN A 167 14.68 18.36 6.88
CA GLN A 167 14.76 19.68 7.52
C GLN A 167 14.36 20.85 6.61
N VAL A 168 14.43 20.70 5.28
CA VAL A 168 13.94 21.73 4.34
C VAL A 168 12.43 21.69 4.12
N PHE A 169 11.74 20.73 4.74
CA PHE A 169 10.28 20.66 4.76
C PHE A 169 9.73 20.95 6.16
N LYS A 170 8.48 21.40 6.23
CA LYS A 170 7.72 21.57 7.47
C LYS A 170 6.42 20.78 7.39
N THR A 171 6.01 20.22 8.50
CA THR A 171 4.72 19.52 8.62
C THR A 171 3.57 20.50 8.42
N THR A 172 2.49 20.06 7.78
CA THR A 172 1.27 20.84 7.65
C THR A 172 0.59 21.02 9.01
N ASN A 173 -0.30 22.02 9.12
CA ASN A 173 -1.11 22.20 10.32
C ASN A 173 -2.59 22.25 9.92
N PRO A 174 -3.39 21.20 10.21
CA PRO A 174 -3.01 19.95 10.90
C PRO A 174 -2.07 19.06 10.06
N PRO A 175 -1.37 18.08 10.67
CA PRO A 175 -0.50 17.15 9.94
C PRO A 175 -1.26 16.30 8.93
N LEU A 176 -0.75 16.18 7.70
CA LEU A 176 -1.28 15.32 6.65
C LEU A 176 -0.47 14.02 6.61
N THR A 177 -1.03 12.96 7.19
CA THR A 177 -0.32 11.70 7.47
C THR A 177 -1.09 10.46 7.00
N SER A 178 -0.52 9.27 7.18
CA SER A 178 -1.22 7.98 6.98
C SER A 178 -2.58 7.91 7.69
N ASN A 179 -2.74 8.58 8.83
CA ASN A 179 -4.01 8.56 9.57
C ASN A 179 -5.16 9.26 8.82
N ASN A 180 -4.83 10.12 7.86
CA ASN A 180 -5.79 10.81 7.03
C ASN A 180 -6.13 10.05 5.75
N ILE A 181 -5.61 8.84 5.58
CA ILE A 181 -5.81 8.01 4.39
C ILE A 181 -6.93 7.00 4.66
N LYS A 182 -8.01 7.11 3.90
CA LYS A 182 -9.12 6.16 3.91
C LYS A 182 -8.79 4.91 3.10
N ASP A 183 -8.14 5.07 1.95
CA ASP A 183 -7.76 3.95 1.10
C ASP A 183 -6.56 4.29 0.20
N ALA A 184 -5.86 3.27 -0.31
CA ALA A 184 -4.74 3.44 -1.23
C ALA A 184 -4.55 2.22 -2.15
N PHE A 185 -4.30 2.45 -3.44
CA PHE A 185 -4.14 1.37 -4.42
C PHE A 185 -2.97 1.64 -5.34
N SER A 186 -2.31 0.57 -5.78
CA SER A 186 -1.27 0.64 -6.81
C SER A 186 -1.91 0.44 -8.17
N GLN A 187 -1.58 1.31 -9.13
CA GLN A 187 -2.04 1.18 -10.52
C GLN A 187 -0.89 1.44 -11.49
N LYS A 188 -1.02 0.92 -12.72
CA LYS A 188 -0.14 1.31 -13.82
C LYS A 188 -0.46 2.76 -14.19
N GLN A 189 0.57 3.55 -14.40
CA GLN A 189 0.44 4.90 -14.90
C GLN A 189 -0.14 4.83 -16.31
N THR A 190 -1.33 5.41 -16.52
CA THR A 190 -1.91 5.55 -17.85
C THR A 190 -1.56 6.91 -18.44
N GLN A 191 -1.54 7.02 -19.76
CA GLN A 191 -1.21 8.27 -20.45
C GLN A 191 -2.21 9.40 -20.13
N ASP A 192 -3.45 9.06 -19.79
CA ASP A 192 -4.50 10.00 -19.40
C ASP A 192 -4.38 10.51 -17.94
N ASP A 193 -3.78 9.74 -17.03
CA ASP A 193 -3.66 10.10 -15.60
C ASP A 193 -2.57 11.17 -15.35
N PHE A 194 -1.58 11.23 -16.24
CA PHE A 194 -0.50 12.22 -16.22
C PHE A 194 -1.01 13.67 -16.33
N LEU A 195 -2.17 13.88 -16.97
CA LEU A 195 -2.73 15.21 -17.23
C LEU A 195 -3.65 15.73 -16.12
N ARG A 196 -3.92 14.94 -15.07
CA ARG A 196 -5.01 15.25 -14.13
C ARG A 196 -4.60 15.74 -12.75
N THR A 197 -3.34 15.57 -12.30
CA THR A 197 -3.07 15.85 -10.87
C THR A 197 -1.78 16.61 -10.53
N VAL A 198 -0.68 16.54 -11.30
CA VAL A 198 0.54 17.31 -10.98
C VAL A 198 1.39 17.41 -12.24
N ILE A 199 1.80 18.61 -12.64
CA ILE A 199 2.77 18.82 -13.72
C ILE A 199 4.12 18.17 -13.32
N PRO A 200 4.58 17.10 -13.98
CA PRO A 200 5.89 16.53 -13.71
C PRO A 200 6.98 17.32 -14.44
N GLN A 201 8.05 17.66 -13.73
CA GLN A 201 9.19 18.44 -14.23
C GLN A 201 10.14 17.64 -15.14
N SER A 202 9.63 16.77 -16.02
CA SER A 202 10.47 16.11 -17.02
C SER A 202 9.82 16.15 -18.40
N ASN A 203 10.35 17.02 -19.28
CA ASN A 203 10.12 17.00 -20.73
C ASN A 203 10.82 15.81 -21.41
N GLN A 204 10.75 14.62 -20.82
CA GLN A 204 11.24 13.40 -21.46
C GLN A 204 10.06 12.69 -22.10
N PRO A 205 10.09 12.41 -23.42
CA PRO A 205 9.06 11.61 -24.06
C PRO A 205 8.94 10.27 -23.32
N ILE A 206 7.70 9.90 -22.96
CA ILE A 206 7.41 8.65 -22.25
C ILE A 206 7.62 7.50 -23.24
N GLN A 207 8.84 7.00 -23.35
CA GLN A 207 9.12 5.70 -23.95
C GLN A 207 9.12 4.66 -22.81
N GLY A 208 7.98 3.96 -22.64
CA GLY A 208 7.89 2.77 -21.77
C GLY A 208 6.61 2.68 -20.93
N ASN A 209 5.72 1.76 -21.32
CA ASN A 209 4.39 1.46 -20.74
C ASN A 209 4.38 0.73 -19.36
N ASP A 210 5.35 0.97 -18.46
CA ASP A 210 5.48 0.18 -17.21
C ASP A 210 5.81 0.98 -15.93
N LYS A 211 5.42 2.25 -15.84
CA LYS A 211 5.52 3.00 -14.58
C LYS A 211 4.33 2.70 -13.68
N TRP A 212 4.61 2.56 -12.38
CA TRP A 212 3.58 2.34 -11.36
C TRP A 212 3.48 3.54 -10.44
N GLU A 213 2.28 3.75 -9.91
CA GLU A 213 1.94 4.84 -9.02
C GLU A 213 1.03 4.36 -7.90
N ILE A 214 0.88 5.20 -6.88
CA ILE A 214 0.06 4.92 -5.72
C ILE A 214 -1.02 5.98 -5.65
N ALA A 215 -2.25 5.60 -5.92
CA ALA A 215 -3.41 6.46 -5.72
C ALA A 215 -3.88 6.37 -4.28
N ILE A 216 -4.23 7.51 -3.71
CA ILE A 216 -4.65 7.69 -2.32
C ILE A 216 -6.03 8.34 -2.32
N LYS A 217 -6.90 7.83 -1.46
CA LYS A 217 -8.15 8.48 -1.06
C LYS A 217 -8.02 8.92 0.38
N PHE A 218 -8.17 10.21 0.62
CA PHE A 218 -8.16 10.79 1.95
C PHE A 218 -9.52 10.63 2.63
N ASP A 219 -9.51 10.74 3.97
CA ASP A 219 -10.70 11.07 4.73
C ASP A 219 -11.06 12.56 4.57
N GLU A 220 -12.10 12.99 5.27
CA GLU A 220 -12.61 14.37 5.18
C GLU A 220 -11.58 15.41 5.65
N GLN A 221 -10.85 15.13 6.73
CA GLN A 221 -9.82 16.03 7.26
C GLN A 221 -8.60 16.10 6.34
N GLY A 222 -8.14 14.94 5.85
CA GLY A 222 -7.05 14.83 4.89
C GLY A 222 -7.36 15.56 3.59
N SER A 223 -8.59 15.41 3.09
CA SER A 223 -9.05 16.09 1.88
C SER A 223 -8.96 17.62 2.01
N ARG A 224 -9.41 18.18 3.14
CA ARG A 224 -9.30 19.62 3.42
C ARG A 224 -7.85 20.08 3.55
N THR A 225 -7.06 19.33 4.31
CA THR A 225 -5.65 19.66 4.59
C THR A 225 -4.82 19.61 3.30
N PHE A 226 -5.07 18.61 2.45
CA PHE A 226 -4.41 18.49 1.14
C PHE A 226 -4.80 19.62 0.19
N ALA A 227 -6.07 20.01 0.14
CA ALA A 227 -6.51 21.16 -0.65
C ALA A 227 -5.83 22.46 -0.17
N GLN A 228 -5.71 22.67 1.14
CA GLN A 228 -4.99 23.83 1.69
C GLN A 228 -3.49 23.82 1.38
N LEU A 229 -2.83 22.67 1.56
CA LEU A 229 -1.42 22.48 1.22
C LEU A 229 -1.16 22.82 -0.25
N THR A 230 -1.92 22.20 -1.15
CA THR A 230 -1.77 22.41 -2.59
C THR A 230 -2.04 23.85 -2.99
N LYS A 231 -3.10 24.47 -2.44
CA LYS A 231 -3.40 25.90 -2.63
C LYS A 231 -2.23 26.81 -2.23
N SER A 232 -1.59 26.53 -1.09
CA SER A 232 -0.48 27.37 -0.57
C SER A 232 0.82 27.27 -1.39
N LEU A 233 0.98 26.18 -2.15
CA LEU A 233 2.17 25.89 -2.96
C LEU A 233 1.98 26.21 -4.44
N ALA A 234 0.74 26.30 -4.90
CA ALA A 234 0.39 26.53 -6.30
C ALA A 234 1.11 27.75 -6.89
N GLY A 235 1.86 27.52 -7.97
CA GLY A 235 2.58 28.58 -8.68
C GLY A 235 3.81 29.16 -7.94
N THR A 236 4.15 28.64 -6.75
CA THR A 236 5.31 29.15 -6.00
C THR A 236 6.65 28.54 -6.43
N GLY A 237 6.61 27.45 -7.23
CA GLY A 237 7.78 26.64 -7.57
C GLY A 237 8.26 25.69 -6.46
N ARG A 238 7.70 25.81 -5.24
CA ARG A 238 7.97 24.89 -4.12
C ARG A 238 7.16 23.60 -4.24
N GLY A 239 7.73 22.50 -3.74
CA GLY A 239 7.13 21.17 -3.81
C GLY A 239 6.45 20.70 -2.53
N ILE A 240 5.60 19.68 -2.67
CA ILE A 240 5.11 18.86 -1.58
C ILE A 240 6.10 17.72 -1.38
N GLY A 241 6.75 17.65 -0.23
CA GLY A 241 7.60 16.52 0.13
C GLY A 241 6.74 15.36 0.62
N ILE A 242 6.75 14.25 -0.11
CA ILE A 242 6.04 13.03 0.28
C ILE A 242 7.06 12.07 0.89
N PHE A 243 6.91 11.79 2.18
CA PHE A 243 7.82 10.95 2.94
C PHE A 243 7.15 9.63 3.30
N ILE A 244 7.88 8.52 3.16
CA ILE A 244 7.50 7.22 3.71
C ILE A 244 8.62 6.74 4.62
N ASP A 245 8.27 6.42 5.86
CA ASP A 245 9.20 6.01 6.92
C ASP A 245 10.41 6.96 6.98
N ASP A 246 10.11 8.27 6.99
CA ASP A 246 11.05 9.40 7.03
C ASP A 246 11.99 9.56 5.83
N LYS A 247 11.78 8.80 4.75
CA LYS A 247 12.51 8.94 3.49
C LYS A 247 11.65 9.65 2.45
N LEU A 248 12.21 10.66 1.80
CA LEU A 248 11.56 11.32 0.68
C LEU A 248 11.40 10.31 -0.47
N ILE A 249 10.17 10.13 -0.94
CA ILE A 249 9.85 9.22 -2.05
C ILE A 249 9.38 9.97 -3.31
N SER A 250 8.84 11.18 -3.15
CA SER A 250 8.36 12.02 -4.24
C SER A 250 8.29 13.48 -3.79
N HIS A 251 8.44 14.43 -4.72
CA HIS A 251 8.43 15.87 -4.43
C HIS A 251 7.67 16.70 -5.50
N PRO A 252 6.39 16.42 -5.76
CA PRO A 252 5.62 17.12 -6.80
C PRO A 252 5.48 18.63 -6.56
N VAL A 253 5.49 19.42 -7.64
CA VAL A 253 5.19 20.87 -7.62
C VAL A 253 3.74 21.09 -8.03
N VAL A 254 3.06 22.04 -7.40
CA VAL A 254 1.65 22.32 -7.67
C VAL A 254 1.50 23.41 -8.72
N GLY A 255 0.73 23.11 -9.76
CA GLY A 255 0.42 24.04 -10.85
C GLY A 255 -0.36 25.27 -10.38
N VAL A 256 -0.19 26.38 -11.10
CA VAL A 256 -0.82 27.69 -10.81
C VAL A 256 -2.35 27.63 -10.87
N GLU A 257 -2.91 26.73 -11.67
CA GLU A 257 -4.35 26.48 -11.77
C GLU A 257 -5.02 26.15 -10.43
N TYR A 258 -4.26 25.64 -9.45
CA TYR A 258 -4.74 25.31 -8.12
C TYR A 258 -4.62 26.46 -7.10
N ALA A 259 -4.14 27.65 -7.49
CA ALA A 259 -3.94 28.77 -6.57
C ALA A 259 -5.25 29.28 -5.92
N LYS A 260 -6.39 29.11 -6.59
CA LYS A 260 -7.68 29.55 -6.07
C LYS A 260 -8.26 28.58 -5.04
N ASN A 261 -8.30 27.29 -5.37
CA ASN A 261 -9.07 26.29 -4.63
C ASN A 261 -8.24 25.13 -4.07
N GLY A 262 -6.98 24.98 -4.49
CA GLY A 262 -6.23 23.75 -4.25
C GLY A 262 -6.78 22.56 -5.06
N ILE A 263 -6.17 21.39 -4.86
CA ILE A 263 -6.68 20.13 -5.39
C ILE A 263 -7.79 19.64 -4.46
N THR A 264 -9.03 19.80 -4.90
CA THR A 264 -10.23 19.34 -4.18
C THR A 264 -10.68 17.96 -4.67
N GLY A 265 -11.51 17.24 -3.90
CA GLY A 265 -12.02 15.91 -4.25
C GLY A 265 -11.38 14.75 -3.49
N GLY A 266 -10.42 15.05 -2.60
CA GLY A 266 -9.94 14.09 -1.59
C GLY A 266 -9.12 12.93 -2.14
N SER A 267 -8.58 13.06 -3.34
CA SER A 267 -7.73 12.04 -3.95
C SER A 267 -6.39 12.64 -4.37
N ALA A 268 -5.34 11.82 -4.35
CA ALA A 268 -4.01 12.19 -4.82
C ALA A 268 -3.32 10.99 -5.47
N VAL A 269 -2.38 11.26 -6.37
CA VAL A 269 -1.53 10.26 -6.99
C VAL A 269 -0.08 10.53 -6.61
N ILE A 270 0.58 9.52 -6.07
CA ILE A 270 2.01 9.55 -5.80
C ILE A 270 2.72 8.88 -6.98
N THR A 271 3.41 9.70 -7.76
CA THR A 271 4.28 9.25 -8.84
C THR A 271 5.72 9.11 -8.37
N GLY A 272 6.47 8.25 -9.05
CA GLY A 272 7.87 7.99 -8.78
C GLY A 272 8.38 6.80 -9.59
N ASN A 273 9.65 6.43 -9.40
CA ASN A 273 10.24 5.24 -10.02
C ASN A 273 9.85 3.98 -9.23
N PHE A 274 8.56 3.68 -9.14
CA PHE A 274 8.06 2.49 -8.46
C PHE A 274 7.99 1.29 -9.40
N THR A 275 8.38 0.13 -8.87
CA THR A 275 7.99 -1.16 -9.44
C THR A 275 6.58 -1.51 -8.99
N ALA A 276 5.91 -2.42 -9.72
CA ALA A 276 4.59 -2.95 -9.34
C ALA A 276 4.56 -3.42 -7.88
N GLU A 277 5.57 -4.19 -7.52
CA GLU A 277 5.71 -4.78 -6.20
C GLU A 277 5.90 -3.72 -5.10
N LYS A 278 6.74 -2.71 -5.35
CA LYS A 278 6.98 -1.62 -4.40
C LYS A 278 5.74 -0.77 -4.22
N ALA A 279 5.06 -0.39 -5.31
CA ALA A 279 3.82 0.36 -5.26
C ALA A 279 2.73 -0.41 -4.49
N LYS A 280 2.54 -1.71 -4.80
CA LYS A 280 1.58 -2.57 -4.11
C LYS A 280 1.88 -2.69 -2.61
N ASN A 281 3.13 -2.91 -2.23
CA ASN A 281 3.52 -3.05 -0.83
C ASN A 281 3.24 -1.77 -0.03
N ILE A 282 3.58 -0.59 -0.59
CA ILE A 282 3.28 0.69 0.04
C ILE A 282 1.76 0.87 0.13
N ALA A 283 1.04 0.70 -0.98
CA ALA A 283 -0.40 0.86 -1.04
C ALA A 283 -1.10 0.03 0.03
N LEU A 284 -0.67 -1.22 0.26
CA LEU A 284 -1.19 -2.12 1.31
C LEU A 284 -0.98 -1.60 2.74
N GLN A 285 0.08 -0.85 3.01
CA GLN A 285 0.44 -0.37 4.35
C GLN A 285 -0.27 0.93 4.72
N LEU A 286 -0.40 1.88 3.78
CA LEU A 286 -0.80 3.27 4.09
C LEU A 286 -2.10 3.41 4.92
N PRO A 287 -3.22 2.77 4.54
CA PRO A 287 -4.50 2.95 5.23
C PRO A 287 -4.64 2.11 6.50
N THR A 288 -3.70 1.19 6.75
CA THR A 288 -3.74 0.33 7.95
C THR A 288 -3.20 1.03 9.19
N GLY A 289 -2.69 2.25 9.02
CA GLY A 289 -2.01 3.02 10.04
C GLY A 289 -0.52 2.67 10.13
N THR A 290 0.17 3.48 10.93
CA THR A 290 1.59 3.33 11.20
C THR A 290 1.83 2.34 12.34
N LEU A 291 2.90 1.55 12.24
CA LEU A 291 3.34 0.72 13.36
C LEU A 291 3.84 1.61 14.51
N PRO A 292 3.31 1.45 15.74
CA PRO A 292 3.74 2.25 16.89
C PRO A 292 5.15 1.87 17.37
N LEU A 293 5.58 0.64 17.10
CA LEU A 293 6.89 0.11 17.46
C LEU A 293 7.47 -0.71 16.30
N PRO A 294 8.82 -0.73 16.16
CA PRO A 294 9.47 -1.53 15.14
C PRO A 294 9.24 -3.02 15.38
N LEU A 295 9.17 -3.77 14.29
CA LEU A 295 8.96 -5.22 14.32
C LEU A 295 10.18 -5.95 13.76
N LYS A 296 10.54 -7.06 14.38
CA LYS A 296 11.59 -7.97 13.93
C LYS A 296 10.99 -9.34 13.66
N MET A 297 11.23 -9.88 12.47
CA MET A 297 10.86 -11.26 12.19
C MET A 297 11.84 -12.21 12.87
N ILE A 298 11.32 -13.08 13.73
CA ILE A 298 12.09 -14.09 14.45
C ILE A 298 12.04 -15.42 13.72
N GLU A 299 10.84 -15.80 13.26
CA GLU A 299 10.62 -17.07 12.59
C GLU A 299 9.64 -16.90 11.42
N SER A 300 9.91 -17.63 10.33
CA SER A 300 9.00 -17.76 9.20
C SER A 300 9.08 -19.18 8.65
N THR A 301 8.04 -19.96 8.91
CA THR A 301 7.98 -21.38 8.54
C THR A 301 6.78 -21.61 7.60
N SER A 302 7.06 -22.11 6.40
CA SER A 302 6.02 -22.51 5.45
C SER A 302 5.43 -23.86 5.88
N ILE A 303 4.11 -23.88 6.07
CA ILE A 303 3.36 -25.08 6.42
C ILE A 303 2.83 -25.67 5.13
N LYS A 304 3.42 -26.78 4.68
CA LYS A 304 2.87 -27.56 3.57
C LYS A 304 1.67 -28.36 4.09
N PRO A 305 0.56 -28.45 3.35
CA PRO A 305 -0.54 -29.30 3.73
C PRO A 305 -0.07 -30.74 3.88
N VAL A 306 -0.53 -31.39 4.94
CA VAL A 306 -0.34 -32.83 5.11
C VAL A 306 -1.12 -33.51 3.98
N LYS A 307 -0.42 -34.32 3.17
CA LYS A 307 -1.03 -35.12 2.10
C LYS A 307 -1.94 -36.19 2.68
#